data_AF-T1AY12-F1
#
_entry.id   AF-T1AY12-F1
#
_cell.length_a   1.000
_cell.length_b   1.000
_cell.length_c   1.000
_cell.angle_alpha   90.00
_cell.angle_beta   90.00
_cell.angle_gamma   90.00
#
_symmetry.space_group_name_H-M   'P 1'
#
loop_
_entity.id
_entity.type
_entity.pdbx_description
1 polymer ?
#
loop_
_entity_poly.entity_id
_entity_poly.type
_entity_poly.pdbx_seq_one_letter_code
_entity_poly.pdbx_strand_id
1 'polypeptide(L)' 'MIRGDGIGPEIVQATLRVLDSLRCGLDYRFAEAGMAALEAQGELLP' A
#
# COMPACT_ATOMS: atom_id res chain seq x y z
N MET A 1 4.72 -2.57 0.09
CA MET A 1 3.77 -1.48 -0.19
C MET A 1 2.50 -1.78 0.60
N ILE A 2 2.20 -0.93 1.58
CA ILE A 2 1.00 -1.01 2.42
C ILE A 2 0.11 0.17 2.02
N ARG A 3 -1.15 -0.10 1.65
CA ARG A 3 -2.09 0.97 1.25
C ARG A 3 -2.55 1.80 2.44
N GLY A 4 -2.61 1.19 3.62
CA GLY A 4 -3.14 1.82 4.83
C GLY A 4 -4.60 2.22 4.68
N ASP A 5 -5.08 3.05 5.60
CA ASP A 5 -6.49 3.44 5.71
C ASP A 5 -6.71 4.91 5.30
N GLY A 6 -7.98 5.32 5.19
CA GLY A 6 -8.36 6.69 4.82
C GLY A 6 -7.89 7.05 3.41
N ILE A 7 -7.09 8.12 3.28
CA ILE A 7 -6.51 8.58 1.99
C ILE A 7 -5.28 7.77 1.55
N GLY A 8 -4.83 6.82 2.37
CA GLY A 8 -3.63 6.02 2.11
C GLY A 8 -3.60 5.36 0.73
N PRO A 9 -4.66 4.66 0.28
CA PRO A 9 -4.69 4.01 -1.04
C PRO A 9 -4.48 4.98 -2.21
N GLU A 10 -5.03 6.19 -2.13
CA GLU A 10 -4.94 7.21 -3.19
C GLU A 10 -3.52 7.79 -3.28
N ILE A 11 -2.93 8.13 -2.14
CA ILE A 11 -1.55 8.64 -2.05
C ILE A 11 -0.58 7.58 -2.57
N VAL A 12 -0.72 6.35 -2.09
CA VAL A 12 0.10 5.22 -2.54
C VAL A 12 0.05 5.07 -4.05
N GLN A 13 -1.13 5.13 -4.65
CA GLN A 13 -1.27 4.97 -6.09
C GLN A 13 -0.58 6.12 -6.83
N ALA A 14 -0.68 7.36 -6.33
CA ALA A 14 0.04 8.50 -6.87
C ALA A 14 1.56 8.33 -6.75
N THR A 15 2.04 7.85 -5.61
CA THR A 15 3.47 7.57 -5.38
C THR A 15 3.99 6.50 -6.34
N LEU A 16 3.27 5.39 -6.52
CA LEU A 16 3.66 4.33 -7.46
C LEU A 16 3.80 4.88 -8.89
N ARG A 17 2.85 5.72 -9.35
CA ARG A 17 2.97 6.36 -10.67
C ARG A 17 4.23 7.20 -10.83
N VAL A 18 4.63 7.94 -9.79
CA VAL A 18 5.88 8.73 -9.80
C VAL A 18 7.07 7.79 -9.85
N LEU A 19 7.12 6.74 -9.03
CA LEU A 19 8.24 5.81 -9.00
C LEU A 19 8.38 5.00 -10.31
N ASP A 20 7.27 4.59 -10.93
CA ASP A 20 7.25 3.92 -12.23
C ASP A 20 7.83 4.82 -13.33
N SER A 21 7.59 6.13 -13.25
CA SER A 21 8.14 7.11 -14.20
C SER A 21 9.67 7.21 -14.16
N LEU A 22 10.28 6.89 -13.02
CA LEU A 22 11.73 6.89 -12.83
C LEU A 22 12.40 5.68 -13.48
N ARG A 23 11.63 4.65 -13.87
CA ARG A 23 12.12 3.43 -14.54
C ARG A 23 13.28 2.75 -13.81
N CYS A 24 13.23 2.74 -12.48
CA CYS A 24 14.28 2.21 -11.63
C CYS A 24 14.29 0.67 -11.52
N GLY A 25 13.38 -0.05 -12.18
CA GLY A 25 13.29 -1.52 -12.08
C GLY A 25 12.91 -2.02 -10.68
N LEU A 26 12.09 -1.27 -9.96
CA LEU A 26 11.66 -1.61 -8.60
C LEU A 26 10.65 -2.76 -8.62
N ASP A 27 10.81 -3.71 -7.69
CA ASP A 27 9.84 -4.77 -7.43
C ASP A 27 9.05 -4.45 -6.16
N TYR A 28 7.72 -4.39 -6.27
CA TYR A 28 6.83 -4.03 -5.18
C TYR A 28 6.06 -5.24 -4.69
N ARG A 29 6.21 -5.55 -3.41
CA ARG A 29 5.33 -6.49 -2.70
C ARG A 29 4.22 -5.75 -1.99
N PHE A 30 2.99 -6.19 -2.13
CA PHE A 30 1.84 -5.59 -1.46
C PHE A 30 1.53 -6.35 -0.16
N ALA A 31 1.20 -5.60 0.88
CA ALA A 31 0.76 -6.12 2.18
C ALA A 31 -0.39 -5.26 2.71
N GLU A 32 -1.22 -5.86 3.55
CA GLU A 32 -2.31 -5.18 4.24
C GLU A 32 -1.88 -4.84 5.66
N ALA A 33 -2.28 -3.67 6.15
CA ALA A 33 -2.09 -3.27 7.53
C ALA A 33 -3.12 -2.20 7.90
N GLY A 34 -3.40 -2.05 9.19
CA GLY A 34 -4.34 -1.05 9.70
C GLY A 34 -5.75 -1.59 9.85
N MET A 35 -6.74 -0.70 9.87
CA MET A 35 -8.14 -1.04 10.06
C MET A 35 -8.65 -1.98 8.97
N ALA A 36 -8.25 -1.78 7.72
CA ALA A 36 -8.59 -2.71 6.64
C ALA A 36 -8.11 -4.15 6.91
N ALA A 37 -6.89 -4.32 7.47
CA ALA A 37 -6.38 -5.63 7.85
C ALA A 37 -7.12 -6.20 9.07
N LEU A 38 -7.40 -5.36 10.07
CA LEU A 38 -8.17 -5.76 11.26
C LEU A 38 -9.58 -6.22 10.90
N GLU A 39 -10.27 -5.52 10.00
CA GLU A 39 -11.62 -5.87 9.54
C GLU A 39 -11.62 -7.15 8.71
N ALA A 40 -10.60 -7.36 7.86
CA ALA A 40 -10.53 -8.52 6.98
C ALA A 40 -10.00 -9.79 7.68
N GLN A 41 -9.06 -9.64 8.62
CA GLN A 41 -8.23 -10.73 9.13
C GLN A 41 -8.20 -10.81 10.66
N GLY A 42 -8.78 -9.84 11.38
CA GLY A 42 -8.84 -9.83 12.84
C GLY A 42 -7.57 -9.34 13.54
N GLU A 43 -6.54 -8.97 12.77
CA GLU A 43 -5.25 -8.48 13.28
C GLU A 43 -4.78 -7.26 12.47
N LEU A 44 -4.12 -6.30 13.15
CA LEU A 44 -3.67 -5.03 12.51
C LEU A 44 -2.50 -5.21 11.54
N LEU A 45 -1.72 -6.28 11.71
CA LEU A 45 -0.51 -6.61 10.95
C LEU A 45 -0.42 -8.14 10.79
N PRO A 46 -0.97 -8.69 9.70
CA PRO A 46 -0.84 -10.11 9.36
C PRO A 46 0.54 -10.50 8.79
#